data_AF-A0A9P8N4P3-F1
#
_entry.id   AF-A0A9P8N4P3-F1
#
_cell.length_a   1.000
_cell.length_b   1.000
_cell.length_c   1.000
_cell.angle_alpha   90.00
_cell.angle_beta   90.00
_cell.angle_gamma   90.00
#
_symmetry.space_group_name_H-M   'P 1'
#
loop_
_entity.id
_entity.type
_entity.pdbx_description
1 polymer ?
#
loop_
_entity_poly.entity_id
_entity_poly.type
_entity_poly.pdbx_seq_one_letter_code
_entity_poly.pdbx_strand_id
1 'polypeptide(L)'
;MQYNFKVRQSGTYWYHSHNMGQYPDGLRGPIVVQTPDTPFDFDEEFTLTLGDHYHEQMPSLLNKYESLRNGAHGGLEPLPNSLLIGFAQTTQIALYVCGFFIAM
;
A
#
# COMPACT_ATOMS: atom_id res chain seq x y z
N MET A 1 -12.76 14.68 -15.23
CA MET A 1 -12.95 15.25 -13.88
C MET A 1 -11.58 15.50 -13.28
N GLN A 2 -11.40 16.59 -12.52
CA GLN A 2 -10.10 16.98 -11.96
C GLN A 2 -10.23 17.14 -10.45
N TYR A 3 -9.30 16.56 -9.69
CA TYR A 3 -9.19 16.78 -8.25
C TYR A 3 -8.37 18.05 -7.99
N ASN A 4 -8.93 19.00 -7.23
CA ASN A 4 -8.25 20.24 -6.85
C ASN A 4 -8.47 20.51 -5.36
N PHE A 5 -7.42 20.39 -4.56
CA PHE A 5 -7.44 20.62 -3.12
C PHE A 5 -6.08 21.14 -2.66
N LYS A 6 -6.08 21.86 -1.54
CA LYS A 6 -4.85 22.35 -0.91
C LYS A 6 -4.52 21.48 0.30
N VAL A 7 -3.34 20.89 0.30
CA VAL A 7 -2.81 20.18 1.47
C VAL A 7 -2.17 21.19 2.41
N ARG A 8 -2.51 21.14 3.69
CA ARG A 8 -2.00 22.06 4.73
C ARG A 8 -1.11 21.39 5.76
N GLN A 9 -1.05 20.07 5.75
CA GLN A 9 -0.34 19.25 6.72
C GLN A 9 0.79 18.53 5.99
N SER A 10 1.97 18.52 6.59
CA SER A 10 3.06 17.63 6.16
C SER A 10 2.87 16.23 6.72
N GLY A 11 3.44 15.24 6.03
CA GLY A 11 3.38 13.85 6.44
C GLY A 11 3.31 12.88 5.27
N THR A 12 3.17 11.61 5.63
CA THR A 12 3.07 10.49 4.69
C THR A 12 1.62 10.06 4.54
N TYR A 13 1.11 10.18 3.33
CA TYR A 13 -0.24 9.83 2.92
C TYR A 13 -0.18 8.86 1.75
N TRP A 14 -1.34 8.51 1.20
CA TRP A 14 -1.45 7.67 0.02
C TRP A 14 -2.78 7.98 -0.68
N TYR A 15 -2.86 7.69 -1.98
CA TYR A 15 -4.10 7.66 -2.71
C TYR A 15 -4.43 6.24 -3.12
N HIS A 16 -5.71 5.98 -3.34
CA HIS A 16 -6.18 4.78 -3.98
C HIS A 16 -7.50 5.01 -4.72
N SER A 17 -7.82 4.14 -5.66
CA SER A 17 -9.15 4.16 -6.27
C SER A 17 -10.22 3.88 -5.22
N HIS A 18 -11.28 4.70 -5.24
CA HIS A 18 -12.46 4.54 -4.38
C HIS A 18 -13.64 3.91 -5.13
N ASN A 19 -13.36 3.19 -6.22
CA ASN A 19 -14.38 2.49 -7.00
C ASN A 19 -14.21 0.98 -6.87
N MET A 20 -15.18 0.32 -6.23
CA MET A 20 -15.20 -1.14 -6.03
C MET A 20 -13.84 -1.66 -5.52
N GLY A 21 -13.41 -2.82 -6.00
CA GLY A 21 -12.11 -3.42 -5.68
C GLY A 21 -10.98 -2.98 -6.61
N GLN A 22 -10.92 -1.73 -7.06
CA GLN A 22 -9.82 -1.32 -7.94
C GLN A 22 -8.47 -1.17 -7.22
N TYR A 23 -8.46 -0.83 -5.92
CA TYR A 23 -7.20 -0.61 -5.21
C TYR A 23 -6.37 -1.88 -4.95
N PRO A 24 -6.96 -3.04 -4.60
CA PRO A 24 -6.17 -4.26 -4.39
C PRO A 24 -5.50 -4.73 -5.68
N ASP A 25 -6.14 -4.48 -6.82
CA ASP A 25 -5.61 -4.72 -8.18
C ASP A 25 -4.48 -3.73 -8.59
N GLY A 26 -4.09 -2.80 -7.71
CA GLY A 26 -2.87 -1.99 -7.85
C GLY A 26 -3.09 -0.49 -8.06
N LEU A 27 -4.34 -0.01 -8.15
CA LEU A 27 -4.62 1.43 -8.28
C LEU A 27 -4.47 2.17 -6.94
N ARG A 28 -3.22 2.31 -6.50
CA ARG A 28 -2.81 2.94 -5.25
C ARG A 28 -1.38 3.48 -5.35
N GLY A 29 -1.03 4.46 -4.52
CA GLY A 29 0.34 4.97 -4.45
C GLY A 29 0.56 5.91 -3.27
N PRO A 30 1.81 6.08 -2.81
CA PRO A 30 2.13 7.00 -1.73
C PRO A 30 1.99 8.47 -2.17
N ILE A 31 1.72 9.34 -1.20
CA ILE A 31 1.76 10.80 -1.33
C ILE A 31 2.56 11.32 -0.13
N VAL A 32 3.77 11.82 -0.38
CA VAL A 32 4.60 12.42 0.67
C VAL A 32 4.51 13.94 0.57
N VAL A 33 4.15 14.59 1.66
CA VAL A 33 4.02 16.05 1.75
C VAL A 33 5.13 16.56 2.67
N GLN A 34 6.18 17.11 2.06
CA GLN A 34 7.37 17.55 2.77
C GLN A 34 7.14 18.89 3.47
N THR A 35 7.84 19.10 4.59
CA THR A 35 7.96 20.39 5.27
C THR A 35 9.44 20.73 5.45
N PRO A 36 9.84 22.01 5.33
CA PRO A 36 11.18 22.43 5.70
C PRO A 36 11.39 22.49 7.22
N ASP A 37 10.32 22.45 8.02
CA ASP A 37 10.35 22.50 9.48
C ASP A 37 10.20 21.09 10.06
N THR A 38 11.23 20.25 9.90
CA THR A 38 11.27 18.91 10.48
C THR A 38 11.87 18.96 11.88
N PRO A 39 11.26 18.32 12.89
CA PRO A 39 11.80 18.34 14.26
C PRO A 39 13.04 17.43 14.45
N PHE A 40 13.44 16.71 13.41
CA PHE A 40 14.54 15.74 13.42
C PHE A 40 15.38 15.89 12.15
N ASP A 41 16.68 15.65 12.30
CA ASP A 41 17.63 15.52 11.19
C ASP A 41 17.75 14.05 10.78
N PHE A 42 17.87 13.80 9.48
CA PHE A 42 18.08 12.48 8.90
C PHE A 42 18.96 12.61 7.65
N ASP A 43 19.83 11.62 7.42
CA ASP A 43 20.72 11.60 6.27
C ASP A 43 19.99 11.17 4.98
N GLU A 44 19.07 10.21 5.11
CA GLU A 44 18.30 9.63 4.01
C GLU A 44 16.84 9.36 4.42
N GLU A 45 15.93 9.41 3.46
CA GLU A 45 14.52 9.06 3.60
C GLU A 45 14.12 8.10 2.48
N PHE A 46 13.34 7.06 2.81
CA PHE A 46 12.76 6.15 1.83
C PHE A 46 11.29 5.88 2.15
N THR A 47 10.47 5.74 1.10
CA THR A 47 9.04 5.39 1.22
C THR A 47 8.83 3.93 0.87
N LEU A 48 8.26 3.16 1.79
CA LEU A 48 7.88 1.77 1.57
C LEU A 48 6.37 1.63 1.63
N THR A 49 5.83 0.86 0.68
CA THR A 49 4.45 0.40 0.72
C THR A 49 4.40 -1.02 1.24
N LEU A 50 3.48 -1.28 2.16
CA LEU A 50 3.13 -2.63 2.59
C LEU A 50 1.75 -2.93 2.04
N GLY A 51 1.57 -4.11 1.47
CA GLY A 51 0.26 -4.53 0.99
C GLY A 51 0.21 -6.02 0.78
N ASP A 52 -0.99 -6.57 0.81
CA ASP A 52 -1.25 -7.91 0.35
C ASP A 52 -1.50 -7.93 -1.17
N HIS A 53 -1.46 -9.13 -1.74
CA HIS A 53 -1.69 -9.33 -3.16
C HIS A 53 -2.43 -10.63 -3.44
N TYR A 54 -3.47 -10.50 -4.26
CA TYR A 54 -4.27 -11.60 -4.77
C TYR A 54 -3.81 -11.94 -6.19
N HIS A 55 -3.72 -13.24 -6.50
CA HIS A 55 -3.42 -13.73 -7.85
C HIS A 55 -4.68 -13.79 -8.73
N GLU A 56 -5.83 -13.41 -8.18
CA GLU A 56 -7.10 -13.26 -8.87
C GLU A 56 -7.58 -11.81 -8.75
N GLN A 57 -8.13 -11.26 -9.84
CA GLN A 57 -8.60 -9.87 -9.85
C GLN A 57 -9.86 -9.69 -9.00
N MET A 58 -9.99 -8.50 -8.41
CA MET A 58 -11.07 -8.19 -7.48
C MET A 58 -12.49 -8.40 -8.04
N PRO A 59 -12.84 -8.15 -9.31
CA PRO A 59 -14.19 -8.43 -9.80
C PRO A 59 -14.61 -9.88 -9.60
N SER A 60 -13.71 -10.85 -9.79
CA SER A 60 -14.04 -12.26 -9.58
C SER A 60 -14.13 -12.60 -8.09
N LEU A 61 -13.19 -12.10 -7.28
CA LEU A 61 -13.19 -12.30 -5.83
C LEU A 61 -14.42 -11.71 -5.16
N LEU A 62 -14.83 -10.49 -5.56
CA LEU A 62 -16.04 -9.85 -5.06
C LEU A 62 -17.29 -10.65 -5.42
N ASN A 63 -17.42 -11.12 -6.68
CA ASN A 63 -18.54 -11.97 -7.07
C ASN A 63 -18.63 -13.27 -6.24
N LYS A 64 -17.47 -13.88 -5.90
CA LYS A 64 -17.43 -15.05 -5.02
C LYS A 64 -17.83 -14.68 -3.59
N TYR A 65 -17.27 -13.59 -3.06
CA TYR A 65 -17.51 -13.11 -1.70
C TYR A 65 -18.97 -12.74 -1.47
N GLU A 66 -19.59 -12.02 -2.40
CA GLU A 66 -20.97 -11.53 -2.33
C GLU A 66 -22.01 -12.59 -2.72
N SER A 67 -21.58 -13.81 -3.09
CA SER A 67 -22.49 -14.88 -3.46
C SER A 67 -23.33 -15.36 -2.27
N LEU A 68 -24.59 -15.74 -2.52
CA LEU A 68 -25.47 -16.35 -1.52
C LEU A 68 -24.84 -17.59 -0.86
N ARG A 69 -24.03 -18.34 -1.64
CA ARG A 69 -23.29 -19.49 -1.13
C ARG A 69 -22.29 -19.05 -0.06
N ASN A 70 -21.49 -18.01 -0.30
CA ASN A 70 -20.54 -17.53 0.70
C ASN A 70 -21.26 -16.96 1.93
N GLY A 71 -22.38 -16.24 1.73
CA GLY A 71 -23.23 -15.78 2.82
C GLY A 71 -23.76 -16.93 3.70
N ALA A 72 -24.18 -18.04 3.09
CA ALA A 72 -24.60 -19.25 3.80
C ALA A 72 -23.45 -19.96 4.54
N HIS A 73 -22.20 -19.63 4.21
CA HIS A 73 -20.98 -20.14 4.87
C HIS A 73 -20.34 -19.11 5.80
N GLY A 74 -21.08 -18.07 6.22
CA GLY A 74 -20.61 -17.09 7.20
C GLY A 74 -19.82 -15.92 6.61
N GLY A 75 -19.81 -15.75 5.29
CA GLY A 75 -19.19 -14.59 4.64
C GLY A 75 -17.67 -14.61 4.73
N LEU A 76 -17.05 -15.73 4.37
CA LEU A 76 -15.60 -15.87 4.46
C LEU A 76 -14.91 -14.92 3.46
N GLU A 77 -14.02 -14.09 3.99
CA GLU A 77 -13.18 -13.20 3.19
C GLU A 77 -12.14 -14.01 2.40
N PRO A 78 -11.85 -13.64 1.15
CA PRO A 78 -10.78 -14.29 0.39
C PRO A 78 -9.43 -13.99 1.06
N LEU A 79 -8.58 -15.01 1.19
CA LEU A 79 -7.23 -14.83 1.71
C LEU A 79 -6.29 -14.37 0.59
N PRO A 80 -5.42 -13.38 0.84
CA PRO A 80 -4.41 -12.98 -0.12
C PRO A 80 -3.34 -14.07 -0.31
N ASN A 81 -2.69 -14.06 -1.47
CA ASN A 81 -1.70 -15.07 -1.86
C ASN A 81 -0.28 -14.70 -1.43
N SER A 82 0.03 -13.40 -1.35
CA SER A 82 1.37 -12.92 -1.00
C SER A 82 1.34 -11.58 -0.28
N LEU A 83 2.44 -11.30 0.41
CA LEU A 83 2.76 -9.99 0.98
C LEU A 83 3.72 -9.28 0.01
N LEU A 84 3.48 -7.98 -0.21
CA LEU A 84 4.33 -7.10 -1.00
C LEU A 84 4.97 -6.04 -0.11
N ILE A 85 6.25 -5.77 -0.36
CA ILE A 85 7.01 -4.64 0.18
C ILE A 85 7.51 -3.83 -1.01
N GLY A 86 7.10 -2.56 -1.13
CA GLY A 86 7.44 -1.74 -2.30
C GLY A 86 6.86 -2.29 -3.60
N PHE A 87 5.66 -2.87 -3.56
CA PHE A 87 4.97 -3.51 -4.69
C PHE A 87 5.65 -4.77 -5.26
N ALA A 88 6.63 -5.34 -4.57
CA ALA A 88 7.32 -6.56 -4.99
C ALA A 88 7.46 -7.56 -3.84
N GLN A 89 7.77 -8.81 -4.21
CA GLN A 89 8.25 -9.84 -3.29
C GLN A 89 9.78 -9.88 -3.34
N THR A 90 10.41 -10.31 -2.24
CA THR A 90 11.89 -10.41 -2.15
C THR A 90 12.61 -9.07 -2.38
N THR A 91 11.97 -7.97 -1.96
CA THR A 91 12.54 -6.62 -2.03
C THR A 91 13.76 -6.51 -1.11
N GLN A 92 14.90 -6.11 -1.68
CA GLN A 92 16.13 -5.82 -0.91
C GLN A 92 16.23 -4.31 -0.70
N ILE A 93 16.49 -3.90 0.54
CA ILE A 93 16.62 -2.48 0.91
C ILE A 93 17.98 -2.34 1.58
N ALA A 94 18.88 -1.61 0.93
CA ALA A 94 20.16 -1.27 1.52
C ALA A 94 19.93 -0.16 2.56
N LEU A 95 20.25 -0.44 3.82
CA LEU A 95 20.24 0.56 4.89
C LEU A 95 21.68 0.97 5.17
N TYR A 96 21.99 2.24 4.92
CA TYR A 96 23.27 2.81 5.28
C TYR A 96 23.14 3.44 6.67
N VAL A 97 23.72 2.78 7.67
CA VAL A 97 23.91 3.38 8.98
C VAL A 97 25.29 4.02 8.99
N CYS A 98 25.35 5.33 9.17
CA CYS A 98 26.62 6.05 9.30
C CYS A 98 27.44 5.41 10.44
N GLY A 99 28.51 4.70 10.08
CA GLY A 99 29.46 4.08 11.01
C GLY A 99 29.42 2.54 11.15
N PHE A 100 28.42 1.82 10.63
CA PHE A 100 28.41 0.35 10.63
C PHE A 100 27.70 -0.21 9.39
N PHE A 101 28.44 -0.95 8.55
CA PHE A 101 27.85 -1.80 7.51
C PHE A 101 27.13 -2.96 8.20
N ILE A 102 25.80 -2.98 8.14
CA ILE A 102 25.02 -4.21 8.32
C ILE A 102 24.39 -4.51 6.96
N ALA A 103 25.07 -5.33 6.17
CA ALA A 103 24.42 -6.05 5.09
C ALA A 103 23.57 -7.14 5.73
N MET A 104 22.25 -7.11 5.50
CA MET A 104 21.33 -8.20 5.84
C MET A 104 20.78 -8.80 4.55
#